data_AF-A0A7C5UNA1-F1
#
_entry.id   AF-A0A7C5UNA1-F1
#
_cell.length_a   1.000
_cell.length_b   1.000
_cell.length_c   1.000
_cell.angle_alpha   90.00
_cell.angle_beta   90.00
_cell.angle_gamma   90.00
#
_symmetry.space_group_name_H-M   'P 1'
#
loop_
_entity.id
_entity.type
_entity.pdbx_description
1 polymer ?
#
loop_
_entity_poly.entity_id
_entity_poly.type
_entity_poly.pdbx_seq_one_letter_code
_entity_poly.pdbx_strand_id
1 'polypeptide(L)'
;MKEPDKFHRKRVQVEGKVDDLKKKTSRAGNDYTTFKLGSDDKHLNVFSYGHLNIEEDDTVIVVGVFYKEKRVGRSVFKNEIDASPKVGGSVRRKN
;
A
#
# COMPACT_ATOMS: atom_id res chain seq x y z
N MET A 1 -3.15 4.22 -12.44
CA MET A 1 -3.90 3.00 -12.82
C MET A 1 -4.93 3.35 -13.88
N LYS A 2 -5.06 2.58 -14.98
CA LYS A 2 -5.96 2.96 -16.10
C LYS A 2 -7.44 2.63 -15.87
N GLU A 3 -7.78 1.74 -14.94
CA GLU A 3 -9.18 1.30 -14.70
C GLU A 3 -9.50 1.07 -13.20
N PRO A 4 -9.47 2.10 -12.35
CA PRO A 4 -9.57 1.92 -10.89
C PRO A 4 -10.90 1.30 -10.43
N ASP A 5 -12.02 1.53 -11.13
CA ASP A 5 -13.32 0.98 -10.75
C ASP A 5 -13.40 -0.55 -10.88
N LYS A 6 -12.73 -1.14 -11.87
CA LYS A 6 -12.72 -2.61 -12.07
C LYS A 6 -12.07 -3.37 -10.91
N PHE A 7 -11.11 -2.74 -10.23
CA PHE A 7 -10.33 -3.36 -9.18
C PHE A 7 -10.74 -2.90 -7.78
N HIS A 8 -11.73 -2.00 -7.66
CA HIS A 8 -12.20 -1.55 -6.36
C HIS A 8 -12.69 -2.73 -5.51
N ARG A 9 -12.15 -2.85 -4.29
CA ARG A 9 -12.38 -3.94 -3.32
C ARG A 9 -11.98 -5.32 -3.85
N LYS A 10 -11.11 -5.39 -4.86
CA LYS A 10 -10.57 -6.65 -5.38
C LYS A 10 -9.17 -6.89 -4.85
N ARG A 11 -8.84 -8.17 -4.68
CA ARG A 11 -7.48 -8.59 -4.39
C ARG A 11 -6.61 -8.37 -5.63
N VAL A 12 -5.44 -7.77 -5.43
CA VAL A 12 -4.47 -7.47 -6.49
C VAL A 12 -3.07 -7.93 -6.05
N GLN A 13 -2.22 -8.20 -7.04
CA GLN A 13 -0.79 -8.33 -6.87
C GLN A 13 -0.12 -7.33 -7.81
N VAL A 14 0.71 -6.44 -7.27
CA VAL A 14 1.38 -5.38 -8.03
C VAL A 14 2.86 -5.37 -7.66
N GLU A 15 3.70 -5.20 -8.67
CA GLU A 15 5.14 -5.00 -8.50
C GLU A 15 5.49 -3.55 -8.82
N GLY A 16 6.45 -2.99 -8.10
CA GLY A 16 6.97 -1.65 -8.39
C GLY A 16 8.06 -1.22 -7.42
N LYS A 17 8.60 -0.04 -7.66
CA LYS A 17 9.61 0.60 -6.82
C LYS A 17 8.95 1.33 -5.65
N VAL A 18 9.56 1.25 -4.47
CA VAL A 18 9.18 1.98 -3.26
C VAL A 18 9.64 3.42 -3.37
N ASP A 19 8.70 4.35 -3.14
CA ASP A 19 8.91 5.78 -3.06
C ASP A 19 8.15 6.37 -1.85
N ASP A 20 8.61 7.48 -1.27
CA ASP A 20 7.99 8.18 -0.13
C ASP A 20 7.71 7.24 1.08
N LEU A 21 8.67 6.37 1.42
CA LEU A 21 8.54 5.40 2.51
C LEU A 21 8.41 6.08 3.87
N LYS A 22 7.35 5.71 4.60
CA LYS A 22 7.06 6.23 5.94
C LYS A 22 6.74 5.08 6.89
N LYS A 23 7.55 4.92 7.93
CA LYS A 23 7.29 4.03 9.07
C LYS A 23 6.82 4.90 10.23
N LYS A 24 5.62 4.64 10.73
CA LYS A 24 4.93 5.52 11.69
C LYS A 24 4.21 4.70 12.76
N THR A 25 3.88 5.38 13.86
CA THR A 25 3.01 4.86 14.91
C THR A 25 1.77 5.73 14.98
N SER A 26 0.58 5.11 14.98
CA SER A 26 -0.69 5.83 15.08
C SER A 26 -0.90 6.38 16.50
N ARG A 27 -1.83 7.32 16.66
CA ARG A 27 -2.21 7.85 18.00
C ARG A 27 -2.68 6.76 18.97
N ALA A 28 -3.19 5.65 18.45
CA ALA A 28 -3.62 4.49 19.23
C ALA A 28 -2.50 3.48 19.49
N GLY A 29 -1.24 3.79 19.17
CA GLY A 29 -0.07 2.94 19.41
C GLY A 29 0.17 1.85 18.35
N ASN A 30 -0.63 1.78 17.29
CA ASN A 30 -0.41 0.79 16.23
C ASN A 30 0.64 1.27 15.24
N ASP A 31 1.69 0.47 15.04
CA ASP A 31 2.67 0.69 13.99
C ASP A 31 2.10 0.40 12.60
N TYR A 32 2.54 1.20 11.63
CA TYR A 32 2.16 1.04 10.23
C TYR A 32 3.23 1.59 9.30
N THR A 33 3.21 1.10 8.07
CA THR A 33 4.05 1.57 6.97
C THR A 33 3.15 2.07 5.84
N THR A 34 3.48 3.23 5.29
CA THR A 34 2.91 3.73 4.04
C THR A 34 4.00 4.06 3.05
N PHE A 35 3.76 3.84 1.77
CA PHE A 35 4.66 4.23 0.70
C PHE A 35 3.88 4.35 -0.62
N LYS A 36 4.51 4.97 -1.61
CA LYS A 36 4.07 4.98 -3.00
C LYS A 36 4.74 3.84 -3.75
N LEU A 37 3.96 3.14 -4.56
CA LEU A 37 4.42 2.05 -5.42
C LEU A 37 4.25 2.48 -6.88
N GLY A 38 5.34 2.56 -7.65
CA GLY A 38 5.24 2.88 -9.07
C GLY A 38 6.58 3.13 -9.75
N SER A 39 6.49 3.46 -11.05
CA SER A 39 7.55 4.04 -11.87
C SER A 39 6.98 5.31 -12.48
N ASP A 40 7.74 6.40 -12.43
CA ASP A 40 7.45 7.69 -13.08
C ASP A 40 6.12 8.32 -12.64
N ASP A 41 5.15 8.52 -13.55
CA ASP A 41 3.98 9.39 -13.35
C ASP A 41 2.74 8.70 -12.74
N LYS A 42 2.86 7.43 -12.31
CA LYS A 42 1.72 6.64 -11.80
C LYS A 42 2.08 5.90 -10.52
N HIS A 43 1.76 6.53 -9.41
CA HIS A 43 1.90 5.93 -8.08
C HIS A 43 0.60 5.36 -7.54
N LEU A 44 0.69 4.22 -6.87
CA LEU A 44 -0.35 3.66 -6.00
C LEU A 44 0.08 3.86 -4.55
N ASN A 45 -0.84 4.28 -3.69
CA ASN A 45 -0.57 4.30 -2.26
C ASN A 45 -0.62 2.87 -1.73
N VAL A 46 0.28 2.51 -0.82
CA VAL A 46 0.26 1.22 -0.13
C VAL A 46 0.22 1.48 1.36
N PHE A 47 -0.64 0.75 2.05
CA PHE A 47 -0.75 0.73 3.51
C PHE A 47 -0.56 -0.70 4.03
N SER A 48 0.24 -0.87 5.07
CA SER A 48 0.29 -2.11 5.86
C SER A 48 0.49 -1.79 7.34
N TYR A 49 -0.06 -2.63 8.21
CA TYR A 49 0.32 -2.61 9.63
C TYR A 49 1.75 -3.13 9.83
N GLY A 50 2.40 -2.65 10.89
CA GLY A 50 3.80 -2.93 11.24
C GLY A 50 4.80 -2.02 10.51
N HIS A 51 6.03 -1.99 11.02
CA HIS A 51 7.19 -1.43 10.30
C HIS A 51 7.77 -2.49 9.38
N LEU A 52 7.55 -2.34 8.09
CA LEU A 52 8.02 -3.30 7.09
C LEU A 52 9.55 -3.26 6.97
N ASN A 53 10.16 -4.41 6.74
CA ASN A 53 11.59 -4.54 6.47
C ASN A 53 11.91 -4.27 4.99
N ILE A 54 11.57 -3.07 4.52
CA ILE A 54 11.87 -2.52 3.19
C ILE A 54 12.53 -1.15 3.35
N GLU A 55 13.21 -0.72 2.31
CA GLU A 55 13.91 0.56 2.20
C GLU A 55 13.38 1.38 1.02
N GLU A 56 13.73 2.67 0.99
CA GLU A 56 13.49 3.51 -0.19
C GLU A 56 14.21 2.88 -1.40
N ASP A 57 13.66 3.07 -2.59
CA ASP A 57 14.18 2.53 -3.85
C ASP A 57 14.12 1.00 -4.02
N ASP A 58 13.72 0.23 -3.00
CA ASP A 58 13.49 -1.21 -3.13
C ASP A 58 12.45 -1.50 -4.23
N THR A 59 12.68 -2.55 -5.02
CA THR A 59 11.61 -3.14 -5.83
C THR A 59 10.87 -4.18 -4.99
N VAL A 60 9.54 -4.04 -4.88
CA VAL A 60 8.71 -4.90 -4.02
C VAL A 60 7.55 -5.51 -4.79
N ILE A 61 7.10 -6.68 -4.32
CA ILE A 61 5.83 -7.30 -4.69
C ILE A 61 4.83 -7.04 -3.56
N VAL A 62 3.71 -6.40 -3.90
CA VAL A 62 2.62 -6.06 -2.99
C VAL A 62 1.41 -6.92 -3.33
N VAL A 63 0.91 -7.65 -2.34
CA VAL A 63 -0.37 -8.37 -2.39
C VAL A 63 -1.33 -7.72 -1.41
N GLY A 64 -2.55 -7.41 -1.85
CA GLY A 64 -3.52 -6.74 -0.99
C GLY A 64 -4.87 -6.51 -1.65
N VAL A 65 -5.72 -5.69 -1.03
CA VAL A 65 -7.01 -5.27 -1.58
C VAL A 65 -6.89 -3.84 -2.09
N PHE A 66 -7.20 -3.60 -3.36
CA PHE A 66 -7.18 -2.27 -3.94
C PHE A 66 -8.47 -1.51 -3.63
N TYR A 67 -8.33 -0.24 -3.27
CA TYR A 67 -9.42 0.70 -3.06
C TYR A 67 -9.19 1.95 -3.91
N LYS A 68 -10.07 2.17 -4.90
CA LYS A 68 -10.23 3.48 -5.53
C LYS A 68 -10.48 4.58 -4.48
N GLU A 69 -11.41 4.32 -3.55
CA GLU A 69 -11.61 5.15 -2.35
C GLU A 69 -11.86 4.25 -1.13
N LYS A 70 -11.21 4.55 -0.01
CA LYS A 70 -11.38 3.88 1.28
C LYS A 70 -11.64 4.92 2.36
N ARG A 71 -12.71 4.74 3.11
CA ARG A 71 -13.08 5.63 4.23
C ARG A 71 -12.72 4.96 5.55
N VAL A 72 -11.94 5.64 6.38
CA VAL A 72 -11.60 5.18 7.74
C VAL A 72 -11.82 6.35 8.69
N GLY A 73 -12.87 6.26 9.50
CA GLY A 73 -13.34 7.39 10.29
C GLY A 73 -13.67 8.59 9.41
N ARG A 74 -13.00 9.73 9.64
CA ARG A 74 -13.17 10.96 8.85
C ARG A 74 -12.22 11.06 7.65
N SER A 75 -11.28 10.14 7.51
CA SER A 75 -10.27 10.17 6.44
C SER A 75 -10.74 9.40 5.21
N VAL A 76 -10.38 9.92 4.03
CA VAL A 76 -10.61 9.27 2.74
C VAL A 76 -9.25 9.04 2.07
N PHE A 77 -8.92 7.78 1.82
CA PHE A 77 -7.71 7.37 1.11
C PHE A 77 -8.09 6.97 -0.31
N LYS A 78 -7.33 7.46 -1.31
CA LYS A 78 -7.62 7.20 -2.72
C LYS A 78 -6.49 6.40 -3.36
N ASN A 79 -6.86 5.51 -4.28
CA ASN A 79 -5.94 4.64 -5.02
C ASN A 79 -4.94 3.93 -4.07
N GLU A 80 -5.47 3.31 -3.02
CA GLU A 80 -4.69 2.66 -1.97
C GLU A 80 -4.81 1.13 -2.09
N ILE A 81 -3.70 0.43 -1.97
CA ILE A 81 -3.68 -1.01 -1.68
C ILE A 81 -3.54 -1.18 -0.17
N ASP A 82 -4.53 -1.82 0.44
CA ASP A 82 -4.40 -2.34 1.79
C ASP A 82 -3.67 -3.69 1.70
N ALA A 83 -2.40 -3.69 2.07
CA ALA A 83 -1.52 -4.85 2.09
C ALA A 83 -1.39 -5.43 3.52
N SER A 84 -2.27 -5.04 4.45
CA SER A 84 -2.15 -5.50 5.82
C SER A 84 -2.48 -6.99 5.98
N PRO A 85 -1.92 -7.66 7.01
CA PRO A 85 -2.25 -9.06 7.31
C PRO A 85 -3.76 -9.32 7.51
N LYS A 86 -4.52 -8.30 7.95
CA LYS A 86 -5.97 -8.40 8.19
C LYS A 86 -6.76 -8.73 6.92
N VAL A 87 -6.26 -8.30 5.75
CA VAL A 87 -6.86 -8.63 4.46
C VAL A 87 -6.07 -9.75 3.75
N GLY A 88 -5.21 -10.48 4.46
CA GLY A 88 -4.29 -11.47 3.90
C GLY A 88 -3.31 -10.84 2.89
N GLY A 89 -2.92 -9.59 3.11
CA GLY A 89 -1.94 -8.88 2.30
C GLY A 89 -0.51 -9.12 2.77
N SER A 90 0.44 -8.74 1.92
CA SER A 90 1.87 -8.83 2.21
C SER A 90 2.67 -7.87 1.32
N VAL A 91 3.81 -7.41 1.82
CA VAL A 91 4.83 -6.71 1.03
C VAL A 91 6.15 -7.45 1.19
N ARG A 92 6.81 -7.76 0.08
CA ARG A 92 8.11 -8.43 0.07
C ARG A 92 9.03 -7.78 -0.95
N ARG A 93 10.33 -7.69 -0.64
CA ARG A 93 11.35 -7.30 -1.63
C ARG A 93 11.37 -8.33 -2.75
N LYS A 94 11.57 -7.84 -3.97
CA LYS A 94 11.91 -8.66 -5.12
C LYS A 94 13.43 -8.80 -5.13
N ASN A 95 13.91 -10.03 -4.95
CA ASN A 95 15.32 -10.38 -5.08
C ASN A 95 15.77 -10.31 -6.54
#